data_AF-A0A1R3L047-F1
#
_entry.id   AF-A0A1R3L047-F1
#
_cell.length_a   1.000
_cell.length_b   1.000
_cell.length_c   1.000
_cell.angle_alpha   90.00
_cell.angle_beta   90.00
_cell.angle_gamma   90.00
#
_symmetry.space_group_name_H-M   'P 1'
#
loop_
_entity.id
_entity.type
_entity.pdbx_description
1 polymer ?
#
loop_
_entity_poly.entity_id
_entity_poly.type
_entity_poly.pdbx_seq_one_letter_code
_entity_poly.pdbx_strand_id
1 'polypeptide(L)'
;MGHSLVYSQLYPFQGLQNYTSGIIHHVRLTGLKPDTLYYYQCGDPSIPAMSDVYYFKTMPISCPKSYPGRIASGWRFGTYL
;
A
#
# COMPACT_ATOMS: atom_id res chain seq x y z
N MET A 1 1.35 13.73 3.95
CA MET A 1 2.12 14.06 2.72
C MET A 1 2.26 12.81 1.88
N GLY A 2 2.11 12.95 0.56
CA GLY A 2 2.29 11.86 -0.40
C GLY A 2 3.40 12.16 -1.40
N HIS A 3 3.96 11.13 -2.02
CA HIS A 3 4.92 11.25 -3.11
C HIS A 3 4.74 10.11 -4.12
N SER A 4 5.33 10.29 -5.30
CA SER A 4 5.23 9.35 -6.41
C SER A 4 6.62 8.98 -6.93
N LEU A 5 6.78 7.77 -7.44
CA LEU A 5 8.03 7.29 -8.06
C LEU A 5 7.74 6.30 -9.19
N VAL A 6 8.76 6.00 -9.99
CA VAL A 6 8.74 4.98 -11.05
C VAL A 6 9.95 4.07 -10.86
N TYR A 7 9.78 2.78 -11.14
CA TYR A 7 10.84 1.78 -11.08
C TYR A 7 11.10 1.19 -12.47
N SER A 8 12.38 0.98 -12.80
CA SER A 8 12.79 0.31 -14.04
C SER A 8 13.74 -0.84 -13.74
N GLN A 9 13.42 -2.01 -14.28
CA GLN A 9 14.27 -3.19 -14.30
C GLN A 9 14.89 -3.33 -15.70
N LEU A 10 16.20 -3.14 -15.78
CA LEU A 10 16.95 -3.11 -17.04
C LEU A 10 17.93 -4.28 -17.11
N TYR A 11 17.94 -4.97 -18.24
CA TYR A 11 18.83 -6.07 -18.56
C TYR A 11 19.70 -5.70 -19.77
N PRO A 12 21.02 -5.48 -19.58
CA PRO A 12 21.92 -5.05 -20.65
C PRO A 12 22.47 -6.24 -21.46
N PHE A 13 21.62 -7.23 -21.77
CA PHE A 13 22.01 -8.41 -22.54
C PHE A 13 21.03 -8.63 -23.69
N GLN A 14 21.56 -9.05 -24.84
CA GLN A 14 20.76 -9.30 -26.04
C GLN A 14 19.72 -10.40 -25.79
N GLY A 15 18.48 -10.14 -26.21
CA GLY A 15 17.37 -11.10 -26.06
C GLY A 15 16.60 -11.00 -24.73
N LEU A 16 17.02 -10.15 -23.79
CA LEU A 16 16.25 -9.87 -22.56
C LEU A 16 15.35 -8.65 -22.72
N GLN A 17 14.21 -8.66 -22.03
CA GLN A 17 13.22 -7.59 -22.05
C GLN A 17 13.31 -6.72 -20.79
N ASN A 18 13.33 -5.42 -20.99
CA ASN A 18 13.28 -4.43 -19.91
C ASN A 18 11.84 -4.19 -19.46
N TYR A 19 11.68 -3.73 -18.22
CA TYR A 19 10.40 -3.33 -17.66
C TYR A 19 10.50 -1.97 -16.97
N THR A 20 9.49 -1.14 -17.15
CA THR A 20 9.29 0.09 -16.37
C THR A 20 7.87 0.07 -15.80
N SER A 21 7.74 0.33 -14.51
CA SER A 21 6.46 0.33 -13.81
C SER A 21 5.58 1.51 -14.24
N GLY A 22 4.30 1.42 -13.93
CA GLY A 22 3.46 2.61 -13.78
C GLY A 22 3.96 3.51 -12.63
N ILE A 23 3.27 4.63 -12.42
CA ILE A 23 3.56 5.53 -11.31
C ILE A 23 3.11 4.89 -10.00
N ILE A 24 4.03 4.78 -9.05
CA ILE A 24 3.79 4.23 -7.71
C ILE A 24 3.59 5.39 -6.76
N HIS A 25 2.50 5.37 -5.98
CA HIS A 25 2.14 6.44 -5.05
C HIS A 25 2.23 5.96 -3.60
N HIS A 26 2.90 6.74 -2.74
CA HIS A 26 2.96 6.52 -1.29
C HIS A 26 2.33 7.69 -0.55
N VAL A 27 1.40 7.42 0.36
CA VAL A 27 0.73 8.43 1.17
C VAL A 27 0.78 8.03 2.64
N ARG A 28 1.23 8.94 3.51
CA ARG A 28 1.18 8.77 4.96
C ARG A 28 -0.01 9.53 5.55
N LEU A 29 -0.95 8.78 6.12
CA LEU A 29 -2.01 9.31 6.99
C LEU A 29 -1.47 9.45 8.42
N THR A 30 -1.77 10.56 9.09
CA THR A 30 -1.28 10.88 10.43
C THR A 30 -2.43 11.32 11.34
N GLY A 31 -2.25 11.23 12.66
CA GLY A 31 -3.28 11.68 13.62
C GLY A 31 -4.50 10.75 13.71
N LEU A 32 -4.36 9.49 13.28
CA LEU A 32 -5.43 8.51 13.37
C LEU A 32 -5.58 8.00 14.81
N LYS A 33 -6.83 7.79 15.24
CA LYS A 33 -7.15 7.18 16.53
C LYS A 33 -6.81 5.68 16.51
N PRO A 34 -6.30 5.12 17.62
CA PRO A 34 -6.13 3.67 17.74
C PRO A 34 -7.45 2.92 17.67
N ASP A 35 -7.40 1.65 17.29
CA ASP A 35 -8.55 0.72 17.22
C ASP A 35 -9.78 1.27 16.48
N THR A 36 -9.57 2.11 15.46
CA THR A 36 -10.64 2.84 14.77
C THR A 36 -10.72 2.42 13.31
N LEU A 37 -11.96 2.22 12.82
CA LEU A 37 -12.24 1.94 11.41
C LEU A 37 -12.21 3.24 10.60
N TYR A 38 -11.38 3.28 9.57
CA TYR A 38 -11.27 4.42 8.66
C TYR A 38 -11.66 3.99 7.24
N TYR A 39 -12.51 4.80 6.61
CA TYR A 39 -12.85 4.69 5.19
C TYR A 39 -12.00 5.67 4.39
N TYR A 40 -11.56 5.27 3.20
CA TYR A 40 -10.72 6.11 2.35
C TYR A 40 -10.92 5.82 0.86
N GLN A 41 -10.56 6.81 0.05
CA GLN A 41 -10.31 6.67 -1.38
C GLN A 41 -8.89 7.16 -1.67
N CYS A 42 -8.25 6.63 -2.72
CA CYS A 42 -6.96 7.11 -3.20
C CYS A 42 -7.01 7.37 -4.71
N GLY A 43 -6.20 8.30 -5.19
CA GLY A 43 -6.18 8.70 -6.60
C GLY A 43 -5.82 10.18 -6.74
N ASP A 44 -6.11 10.70 -7.93
CA ASP A 44 -5.96 12.11 -8.26
C ASP A 44 -7.36 12.74 -8.40
N PRO A 45 -7.79 13.62 -7.49
CA PRO A 45 -9.13 14.23 -7.54
C PRO A 45 -9.25 15.34 -8.60
N SER A 46 -8.15 15.77 -9.24
CA SER A 46 -8.17 16.74 -10.34
C SER A 46 -8.64 16.13 -11.66
N ILE A 47 -8.66 14.80 -11.74
CA ILE A 47 -9.14 14.00 -12.87
C ILE A 47 -10.10 12.91 -12.37
N PRO A 48 -10.91 12.25 -13.22
CA PRO A 48 -11.79 11.18 -12.79
C PRO A 48 -11.02 9.86 -12.56
N ALA A 49 -10.03 9.88 -11.66
CA ALA A 49 -9.12 8.76 -11.37
C ALA A 49 -9.05 8.43 -9.86
N MET A 50 -10.16 8.62 -9.15
CA MET A 50 -10.30 8.19 -7.75
C MET A 50 -10.74 6.73 -7.68
N SER A 51 -10.24 6.00 -6.68
CA SER A 51 -10.67 4.64 -6.38
C SER A 51 -12.10 4.58 -5.85
N ASP A 52 -12.66 3.38 -5.78
CA ASP A 52 -13.79 3.08 -4.88
C ASP A 52 -13.43 3.35 -3.42
N VAL A 53 -14.45 3.35 -2.55
CA VAL A 53 -14.27 3.48 -1.11
C VAL A 53 -13.81 2.16 -0.50
N TYR A 54 -12.65 2.18 0.15
CA TYR A 54 -12.09 1.06 0.91
C TYR A 54 -12.02 1.40 2.40
N TYR A 55 -11.67 0.42 3.23
CA TYR A 55 -11.50 0.64 4.66
C TYR A 55 -10.35 -0.16 5.25
N PHE A 56 -9.81 0.33 6.36
CA PHE A 56 -8.89 -0.40 7.23
C PHE A 56 -9.14 -0.04 8.69
N LYS A 57 -8.75 -0.93 9.60
CA LYS A 57 -8.76 -0.66 11.04
C LYS A 57 -7.34 -0.37 11.51
N THR A 58 -7.16 0.72 12.25
CA THR A 58 -5.87 1.03 12.87
C THR A 58 -5.55 0.02 13.97
N MET A 59 -4.25 -0.16 14.23
CA MET A 59 -3.77 -0.94 15.36
C MET A 59 -4.33 -0.38 16.68
N PRO A 60 -4.54 -1.22 17.70
CA PRO A 60 -4.94 -0.74 19.01
C PRO A 60 -3.78 0.03 19.67
N ILE A 61 -4.07 0.70 20.78
CA ILE A 61 -3.05 1.51 21.46
C ILE A 61 -1.88 0.62 21.91
N SER A 62 -0.64 1.09 21.77
CA SER A 62 0.53 0.35 22.24
C SER A 62 0.60 0.38 23.77
N CYS A 63 0.10 -0.67 24.42
CA CYS A 63 0.27 -0.88 25.86
C CYS A 63 0.28 -2.37 26.22
N PRO A 64 0.76 -2.78 27.41
CA PRO A 64 0.92 -4.19 27.78
C PRO A 64 -0.35 -5.05 27.85
N LYS A 65 -1.53 -4.45 27.66
CA LYS A 65 -2.83 -5.14 27.70
C LYS A 65 -3.63 -4.95 26.43
N SER A 66 -3.01 -4.41 25.39
CA SER A 66 -3.67 -4.00 24.15
C SER A 66 -2.93 -4.61 22.98
N TYR A 67 -3.59 -5.56 22.32
CA TYR A 67 -3.03 -6.38 21.27
C TYR A 67 -4.05 -6.53 20.13
N PRO A 68 -3.60 -6.64 18.87
CA PRO A 68 -4.49 -7.02 17.79
C PRO A 68 -5.05 -8.42 18.06
N GLY A 69 -6.32 -8.65 17.72
CA GLY A 69 -6.98 -9.94 17.99
C GLY A 69 -6.36 -11.12 17.22
N ARG A 70 -5.79 -10.87 16.03
CA ARG A 70 -5.08 -11.87 15.21
C ARG A 70 -3.95 -11.19 14.45
N ILE A 71 -2.83 -11.90 14.31
CA ILE A 71 -1.71 -11.52 13.45
C ILE A 71 -1.45 -12.70 12.51
N ALA A 72 -1.59 -12.47 11.21
CA ALA A 72 -1.24 -13.47 10.22
C ALA A 72 0.27 -13.43 9.99
N SER A 73 0.92 -14.61 9.98
CA SER A 73 2.31 -14.79 9.57
C SER A 73 2.35 -15.71 8.36
N GLY A 74 3.25 -15.41 7.43
CA GLY A 74 3.45 -16.22 6.24
C GLY A 74 4.67 -15.76 5.48
N TRP A 75 5.22 -16.67 4.69
CA TRP A 75 6.35 -16.42 3.81
C TRP A 75 6.11 -17.15 2.49
N ARG A 76 6.84 -16.72 1.44
CA ARG A 76 6.81 -17.36 0.12
C ARG A 76 5.41 -17.39 -0.51
N PHE A 77 4.73 -16.24 -0.52
CA PHE A 77 3.56 -16.04 -1.35
C PHE A 77 4.02 -15.91 -2.81
N GLY A 78 3.69 -16.90 -3.63
CA GLY A 78 3.82 -16.83 -5.08
C GLY A 78 2.45 -16.72 -5.73
N THR A 79 2.40 -16.16 -6.92
CA THR A 79 1.26 -16.29 -7.82
C THR A 79 1.54 -17.46 -8.76
N TYR A 80 0.56 -18.33 -9.00
CA TYR A 80 0.65 -19.25 -10.13
C TYR A 80 0.38 -18.45 -11.40
N LEU A 81 1.46 -17.99 -12.05
CA LEU A 81 1.47 -17.49 -13.41
C LEU A 81 2.58 -18.22 -14.16
#